data_AF-A0A5C8NV63-F1
#
_entry.id   AF-A0A5C8NV63-F1
#
_cell.length_a   1.000
_cell.length_b   1.000
_cell.length_c   1.000
_cell.angle_alpha   90.00
_cell.angle_beta   90.00
_cell.angle_gamma   90.00
#
_symmetry.space_group_name_H-M   'P 1'
#
loop_
_entity.id
_entity.type
_entity.pdbx_description
1 polymer ?
#
loop_
_entity_poly.entity_id
_entity_poly.type
_entity_poly.pdbx_seq_one_letter_code
_entity_poly.pdbx_strand_id
1 'polypeptide(L)'
;MLTYSVAEEFLKAIGEETRLKIISYLTRDSFCVCELVELLQMSQPSISQHLKRLRQVEIILEERRGKWVFYSLNKEHELYTFVLHLTSMLPPKTDKIQSLVVDGKRILCE
;
A
#
# COMPACT_ATOMS: atom_id res chain seq x y z
N MET A 1 -18.84 14.49 -1.06
CA MET A 1 -18.16 15.81 -1.02
C MET A 1 -17.21 15.76 0.15
N LEU A 2 -15.91 15.91 -0.12
CA LEU A 2 -14.87 15.88 0.90
C LEU A 2 -15.12 16.98 1.95
N THR A 3 -15.24 16.59 3.22
CA THR A 3 -15.38 17.52 4.35
C THR A 3 -14.06 17.65 5.10
N TYR A 4 -13.90 18.69 5.94
CA TYR A 4 -12.69 18.87 6.74
C TYR A 4 -12.40 17.68 7.66
N SER A 5 -13.43 17.10 8.28
CA SER A 5 -13.25 15.93 9.17
C SER A 5 -12.83 14.68 8.39
N VAL A 6 -13.41 14.44 7.20
CA VAL A 6 -13.00 13.33 6.32
C VAL A 6 -11.58 13.52 5.83
N ALA A 7 -11.19 14.74 5.44
CA ALA A 7 -9.82 15.06 5.04
C ALA A 7 -8.82 14.86 6.20
N GLU A 8 -9.16 15.30 7.41
CA GLU A 8 -8.34 15.09 8.61
C GLU A 8 -8.15 13.60 8.89
N GLU A 9 -9.22 12.80 8.85
CA GLU A 9 -9.14 11.35 9.06
C GLU A 9 -8.27 10.67 8.00
N PHE A 10 -8.46 11.03 6.73
CA PHE A 10 -7.68 10.53 5.62
C PHE A 10 -6.19 10.85 5.79
N LEU A 11 -5.86 12.11 6.07
CA LEU A 11 -4.48 12.55 6.26
C LEU A 11 -3.84 11.86 7.47
N LYS A 12 -4.56 11.66 8.57
CA LYS A 12 -4.07 10.84 9.70
C LYS A 12 -3.84 9.38 9.30
N ALA A 13 -4.73 8.84 8.46
CA ALA A 13 -4.63 7.46 7.98
C ALA A 13 -3.45 7.26 7.01
N ILE A 14 -3.06 8.24 6.19
CA ILE A 14 -1.92 8.09 5.28
C ILE A 14 -0.60 8.67 5.82
N GLY A 15 -0.66 9.63 6.74
CA GLY A 15 0.45 10.47 7.21
C GLY A 15 1.40 9.80 8.19
N GLU A 16 1.85 8.58 7.88
CA GLU A 16 2.89 7.88 8.63
C GLU A 16 3.83 7.20 7.63
N GLU A 17 5.11 7.16 7.97
CA GLU A 17 6.17 6.80 7.04
C GLU A 17 5.97 5.43 6.39
N THR A 18 5.61 4.40 7.17
CA THR A 18 5.38 3.04 6.68
C THR A 18 4.17 2.99 5.75
N ARG A 19 3.07 3.66 6.09
CA ARG A 19 1.88 3.74 5.23
C ARG A 19 2.16 4.46 3.92
N LEU A 20 2.94 5.54 3.93
CA LEU A 20 3.38 6.21 2.71
C LEU A 20 4.26 5.28 1.84
N LYS A 21 5.13 4.47 2.45
CA LYS A 21 5.90 3.44 1.74
C LYS A 21 4.99 2.37 1.12
N ILE A 22 4.02 1.86 1.87
CA ILE A 22 3.05 0.87 1.37
C ILE A 22 2.29 1.45 0.17
N ILE A 23 1.73 2.66 0.31
CA ILE A 23 1.02 3.33 -0.78
C ILE A 23 1.94 3.51 -1.99
N SER A 24 3.18 3.95 -1.79
CA SER A 24 4.16 4.11 -2.86
C SER A 24 4.40 2.80 -3.62
N TYR A 25 4.53 1.66 -2.94
CA TYR A 25 4.60 0.36 -3.62
C TYR A 25 3.32 0.03 -4.38
N LEU A 26 2.15 0.28 -3.78
CA LEU A 26 0.84 0.02 -4.38
C LEU A 26 0.50 0.90 -5.59
N THR A 27 1.23 1.98 -5.82
CA THR A 27 1.12 2.75 -7.09
C THR A 27 1.64 1.96 -8.29
N ARG A 28 2.51 0.96 -8.06
CA ARG A 28 3.19 0.21 -9.12
C ARG A 28 2.52 -1.13 -9.40
N ASP A 29 2.07 -1.82 -8.35
CA ASP A 29 1.50 -3.17 -8.46
C ASP A 29 0.65 -3.52 -7.22
N SER A 30 -0.06 -4.64 -7.28
CA SER A 30 -0.70 -5.26 -6.12
C SER A 30 0.27 -6.18 -5.37
N PHE A 31 0.16 -6.25 -4.04
CA PHE A 31 1.05 -7.08 -3.19
C PHE A 31 0.26 -7.85 -2.14
N CYS A 32 0.68 -9.08 -1.82
CA CYS A 32 0.22 -9.78 -0.62
C CYS A 32 0.87 -9.18 0.64
N VAL A 33 0.29 -9.49 1.81
CA VAL A 33 0.86 -9.09 3.10
C VAL A 33 2.30 -9.61 3.28
N CYS A 34 2.58 -10.82 2.78
CA CYS A 34 3.88 -11.47 2.79
C CYS A 34 4.96 -10.69 2.02
N GLU A 35 4.65 -10.21 0.82
CA GLU A 35 5.57 -9.41 0.01
C GLU A 35 5.85 -8.06 0.69
N LEU A 36 4.82 -7.44 1.28
CA LEU A 36 5.00 -6.19 2.03
C LEU A 36 5.88 -6.38 3.28
N VAL A 37 5.78 -7.52 3.97
CA VAL A 37 6.68 -7.92 5.06
C VAL A 37 8.13 -7.97 4.57
N GLU A 38 8.39 -8.61 3.43
CA GLU A 38 9.73 -8.69 2.84
C GLU A 38 10.24 -7.31 2.37
N LEU A 39 9.40 -6.49 1.74
CA LEU A 39 9.80 -5.16 1.25
C LEU A 39 10.16 -4.20 2.38
N LEU A 40 9.38 -4.24 3.46
CA LEU A 40 9.48 -3.30 4.58
C LEU A 40 10.34 -3.84 5.73
N GLN A 41 10.65 -5.14 5.76
CA GLN A 41 11.39 -5.82 6.83
C GLN A 41 10.71 -5.61 8.19
N MET A 42 9.39 -5.78 8.20
CA MET A 42 8.52 -5.60 9.37
C MET A 42 7.67 -6.84 9.61
N SER A 43 7.22 -7.06 10.84
CA SER A 43 6.39 -8.22 11.16
C SER A 43 5.03 -8.17 10.46
N GLN A 44 4.48 -9.34 10.14
CA GLN A 44 3.16 -9.46 9.52
C GLN A 44 2.03 -8.80 10.32
N PRO A 45 1.97 -8.90 11.68
CA PRO A 45 0.95 -8.18 12.46
C PRO A 45 1.04 -6.66 12.29
N SER A 46 2.25 -6.10 12.23
CA SER A 46 2.47 -4.67 12.02
C SER A 46 1.99 -4.23 10.64
N ILE A 47 2.41 -4.93 9.58
CA ILE A 47 1.94 -4.66 8.21
C ILE A 47 0.41 -4.76 8.10
N SER A 48 -0.19 -5.79 8.71
CA SER A 48 -1.64 -6.00 8.71
C SER A 48 -2.39 -4.83 9.39
N GLN A 49 -1.83 -4.26 10.46
CA GLN A 49 -2.40 -3.09 11.12
C GLN A 49 -2.34 -1.83 10.23
N HIS A 50 -1.23 -1.62 9.52
CA HIS A 50 -1.10 -0.52 8.55
C HIS A 50 -2.10 -0.66 7.40
N LEU A 51 -2.23 -1.86 6.83
CA LEU A 51 -3.20 -2.17 5.77
C LEU A 51 -4.64 -1.96 6.24
N LYS A 52 -4.97 -2.39 7.47
CA LYS A 52 -6.29 -2.12 8.05
C LYS A 52 -6.57 -0.61 8.15
N ARG A 53 -5.60 0.19 8.59
CA ARG A 53 -5.77 1.65 8.70
C ARG A 53 -5.98 2.31 7.34
N LEU A 54 -5.27 1.86 6.32
CA LEU A 54 -5.44 2.35 4.95
C LEU A 54 -6.79 1.94 4.34
N ARG A 55 -7.25 0.71 4.60
CA ARG A 55 -8.58 0.24 4.15
C ARG A 55 -9.73 1.00 4.80
N GLN A 56 -9.59 1.44 6.05
CA GLN A 56 -10.63 2.21 6.73
C GLN A 56 -10.98 3.52 6.01
N VAL A 57 -10.02 4.09 5.28
CA VAL A 57 -10.21 5.29 4.46
C VAL A 57 -10.30 4.94 2.97
N GLU A 58 -10.52 3.67 2.65
CA GLU A 58 -10.82 3.15 1.30
C GLU A 58 -9.79 3.48 0.20
N ILE A 59 -8.59 3.96 0.57
CA ILE A 59 -7.55 4.28 -0.41
C ILE A 59 -6.87 3.03 -0.98
N ILE A 60 -7.01 1.89 -0.31
CA ILE A 60 -6.58 0.59 -0.82
C ILE A 60 -7.74 -0.39 -0.82
N LEU A 61 -7.72 -1.32 -1.76
CA LEU A 61 -8.65 -2.43 -1.89
C LEU A 61 -7.95 -3.73 -1.50
N GLU A 62 -8.74 -4.76 -1.19
CA GLU A 62 -8.25 -6.12 -1.02
C GLU A 62 -8.98 -7.08 -1.96
N GLU A 63 -8.23 -8.00 -2.55
CA GLU A 63 -8.73 -8.98 -3.51
C GLU A 63 -8.19 -10.35 -3.13
N ARG A 64 -9.09 -11.34 -3.00
CA ARG A 64 -8.67 -12.71 -2.71
C ARG A 64 -8.30 -13.43 -4.01
N ARG A 65 -7.05 -13.86 -4.11
CA ARG A 65 -6.53 -14.67 -5.21
C ARG A 65 -6.06 -16.01 -4.66
N GLY A 66 -6.90 -17.03 -4.82
CA GLY A 66 -6.68 -18.35 -4.23
C GLY A 66 -6.65 -18.32 -2.70
N LYS A 67 -5.50 -18.71 -2.13
CA LYS A 67 -5.27 -18.72 -0.67
C LYS A 67 -4.87 -17.36 -0.11
N TRP A 68 -4.53 -16.40 -0.97
CA TRP A 68 -3.88 -15.15 -0.59
C TRP A 68 -4.81 -13.96 -0.77
N VAL A 69 -4.54 -12.89 -0.02
CA VAL A 69 -5.20 -11.59 -0.14
C VAL A 69 -4.17 -10.59 -0.64
N PHE A 70 -4.46 -10.00 -1.80
CA PHE A 70 -3.65 -8.97 -2.42
C PHE A 70 -4.27 -7.61 -2.16
N TYR A 71 -3.41 -6.62 -1.96
CA TYR A 71 -3.81 -5.23 -1.78
C TYR A 71 -3.42 -4.43 -3.00
N SER A 72 -4.27 -3.49 -3.41
CA SER A 72 -4.03 -2.57 -4.53
C SER A 72 -4.52 -1.17 -4.20
N LEU A 73 -3.98 -0.15 -4.86
CA LEU A 73 -4.50 1.21 -4.72
C LEU A 73 -5.93 1.31 -5.30
N ASN A 74 -6.84 1.99 -4.60
CA ASN A 74 -8.21 2.22 -5.07
C ASN A 74 -8.23 3.37 -6.09
N LYS A 75 -8.38 3.05 -7.37
CA LYS A 75 -8.39 4.03 -8.46
C LYS A 75 -9.65 4.89 -8.50
N GLU A 76 -10.73 4.42 -7.89
CA GLU A 76 -12.03 5.11 -7.84
C GLU A 76 -12.16 6.02 -6.62
N HIS A 77 -11.16 6.05 -5.73
CA HIS A 77 -11.18 6.90 -4.54
C HIS A 77 -11.06 8.39 -4.93
N GLU A 78 -11.86 9.27 -4.32
CA GLU A 78 -11.91 10.71 -4.69
C GLU A 78 -10.56 11.43 -4.54
N LEU A 79 -9.68 10.95 -3.65
CA LEU A 79 -8.31 11.46 -3.43
C LEU A 79 -7.21 10.67 -4.17
N TYR A 80 -7.55 9.79 -5.12
CA TYR A 80 -6.57 8.98 -5.85
C TYR A 80 -5.47 9.83 -6.51
N THR A 81 -5.85 10.87 -7.24
CA THR A 81 -4.91 11.77 -7.93
C THR A 81 -3.99 12.50 -6.95
N PHE A 82 -4.52 12.92 -5.79
CA PHE A 82 -3.72 13.53 -4.73
C PHE A 82 -2.63 12.57 -4.23
N VAL A 83 -3.00 11.31 -3.99
CA VAL A 83 -2.06 10.28 -3.53
C VAL A 83 -0.98 9.97 -4.57
N LEU A 84 -1.35 9.86 -5.85
CA LEU A 84 -0.38 9.71 -6.94
C LEU A 84 0.60 10.89 -6.99
N HIS A 85 0.10 12.11 -6.91
CA HIS A 85 0.95 13.30 -6.92
C HIS A 85 1.87 13.35 -5.71
N LEU A 86 1.33 13.13 -4.51
CA LEU A 86 2.11 13.08 -3.27
C LEU A 86 3.24 12.06 -3.35
N THR A 87 2.95 10.84 -3.78
CA THR A 87 3.95 9.77 -3.87
C THR A 87 4.99 10.01 -4.97
N SER A 88 4.64 10.71 -6.05
CA SER A 88 5.59 11.08 -7.11
C SER A 88 6.67 12.08 -6.67
N MET A 89 6.42 12.83 -5.59
CA MET A 89 7.37 13.78 -5.02
C MET A 89 8.33 13.12 -4.01
N LEU A 90 8.08 11.86 -3.62
CA LEU A 90 8.90 11.12 -2.67
C LEU A 90 10.00 10.33 -3.38
N PRO A 91 11.14 10.07 -2.72
CA PRO A 91 12.20 9.25 -3.30
C PRO A 91 11.65 7.88 -3.74
N PRO A 92 11.89 7.45 -5.00
CA PRO A 92 11.30 6.23 -5.50
C PRO A 92 11.89 5.03 -4.77
N LYS A 93 11.04 4.15 -4.23
CA LYS A 93 11.45 2.92 -3.53
C LYS A 93 11.68 1.76 -4.51
N THR A 94 12.32 2.03 -5.66
CA THR A 94 12.36 1.11 -6.81
C THR A 94 13.23 -0.12 -6.56
N ASP A 95 14.31 0.05 -5.79
CA ASP A 95 15.41 -0.92 -5.73
C ASP A 95 15.00 -2.28 -5.12
N LYS A 96 14.04 -2.27 -4.18
CA LYS A 96 13.57 -3.49 -3.50
C LYS A 96 12.52 -4.28 -4.28
N ILE A 97 11.81 -3.66 -5.24
CA ILE A 97 10.84 -4.40 -6.04
C ILE A 97 11.57 -5.31 -7.04
N GLN A 98 12.65 -4.80 -7.66
CA GLN A 98 13.46 -5.61 -8.58
C GLN A 98 14.13 -6.78 -7.86
N SER A 99 14.57 -6.62 -6.61
CA SER A 99 15.09 -7.74 -5.83
C SER A 99 14.03 -8.80 -5.57
N LEU A 100 12.75 -8.46 -5.33
CA LEU A 100 11.69 -9.47 -5.22
C LEU A 100 11.52 -10.29 -6.51
N VAL A 101 11.64 -9.66 -7.68
CA VAL A 101 11.52 -10.36 -8.97
C VAL A 101 12.74 -11.24 -9.22
N VAL A 102 13.93 -10.73 -8.93
CA VAL A 102 15.22 -11.43 -9.16
C VAL A 102 15.41 -12.58 -8.18
N ASP A 103 14.97 -12.43 -6.92
CA ASP A 103 15.08 -13.45 -5.87
C ASP A 103 13.94 -14.50 -5.95
N GLY A 104 13.05 -14.43 -6.96
CA GLY A 104 11.89 -15.31 -7.08
C GLY A 104 10.80 -15.11 -6.01
N LYS A 105 10.94 -14.08 -5.17
CA LYS A 105 10.00 -13.76 -4.08
C LYS A 105 8.73 -13.06 -4.52
N ARG A 106 8.69 -12.52 -5.74
CA ARG A 106 7.47 -11.97 -6.38
C ARG A 106 6.40 -13.04 -6.65
N ILE A 107 6.71 -14.31 -6.38
CA ILE A 107 5.89 -15.48 -6.68
C ILE A 107 6.04 -16.53 -5.55
N LEU A 108 5.80 -16.16 -4.30
CA LEU A 108 5.56 -17.15 -3.22
C LEU A 108 4.07 -17.44 -3.02
N CYS A 109 3.22 -16.81 -3.82
CA CYS A 109 1.77 -16.78 -3.64
C CYS A 109 1.01 -17.17 -4.92
N GLU A 110 1.45 -18.24 -5.59
CA GLU A 110 0.59 -19.03 -6.50
C GLU A 110 -0.39 -19.92 -5.72
#